data_AF-A0A920CQN0-F1
#
_entry.id   AF-A0A920CQN0-F1
#
_cell.length_a   1.000
_cell.length_b   1.000
_cell.length_c   1.000
_cell.angle_alpha   90.00
_cell.angle_beta   90.00
_cell.angle_gamma   90.00
#
_symmetry.space_group_name_H-M   'P 1'
#
loop_
_entity.id
_entity.type
_entity.pdbx_description
1 polymer ?
#
loop_
_entity_poly.entity_id
_entity_poly.type
_entity_poly.pdbx_seq_one_letter_code
_entity_poly.pdbx_strand_id
1 'polypeptide(L)'
;MNRNVKAFLDDVWSQVTPIYEKESERIGALKNRSRLQAGIKDYLRVSWKQGKQSGAYGMIYIDLDEPFDWSDSSYTVEAGAYIEDLMDLTDEALLDELFSALRLQVDAVFQSDQYGPGFFDYRFELILEIQRGDSMLRRQELLINDNKLQGLKKALDTFIQTKVMAELPVRPSENDEFFFARHLVNSLFFEQEPDKIDPLIRRLNEKHRANRNRLDQWAYHYTNAFRGWAEDHFLKRYFDRKGNFGEQWVRKEDAALLKPEQKDMDFFLYVALQIGHKEPATRKEYLELAKQLGSERADGYLRQGSGRYESMRQSSLFQGKANDILGTIDIRISAEEETAYREALDYITGLLQEGFPKGYKLTLKSKAKNYLPIKKLAKSQLHQFFANSLQYPALFPRLAEYAEAAMEEFAWYMDVEPDEKSAMPGTYAVFGLGLYSDAYFPLVCRYMELVDTEHQSVQDGYAEAFMEAHGLSADLMPAVVSILLGGNQSAKPVKSMEINCSELADALFQELEAKEDYQREYVLYRIFGSRSKLAQRVKKEEPPLKDNLEKLLAWMR
;
A
#
# COMPACT_ATOMS: atom_id res chain seq x y z
N MET A 1 -48.39 21.46 -11.96
CA MET A 1 -47.40 21.82 -10.92
C MET A 1 -47.96 22.95 -10.09
N ASN A 2 -48.00 22.79 -8.77
CA ASN A 2 -48.41 23.83 -7.81
C ASN A 2 -47.53 25.09 -8.02
N ARG A 3 -48.13 26.29 -7.99
CA ARG A 3 -47.42 27.56 -8.23
C ARG A 3 -46.32 27.81 -7.20
N ASN A 4 -46.52 27.35 -5.96
CA ASN A 4 -45.58 27.54 -4.86
C ASN A 4 -44.41 26.58 -4.94
N VAL A 5 -44.67 25.32 -5.33
CA VAL A 5 -43.62 24.34 -5.69
C VAL A 5 -42.79 24.86 -6.86
N LYS A 6 -43.43 25.44 -7.88
CA LYS A 6 -42.70 26.06 -8.99
C LYS A 6 -41.77 27.17 -8.53
N ALA A 7 -42.24 28.07 -7.66
CA ALA A 7 -41.43 29.17 -7.16
C ALA A 7 -40.23 28.69 -6.34
N PHE A 8 -40.41 27.68 -5.47
CA PHE A 8 -39.31 27.04 -4.76
C PHE A 8 -38.25 26.48 -5.71
N LEU A 9 -38.67 25.76 -6.76
CA LEU A 9 -37.77 25.18 -7.74
C LEU A 9 -37.09 26.23 -8.63
N ASP A 10 -37.80 27.30 -8.99
CA ASP A 10 -37.22 28.41 -9.74
C ASP A 10 -36.03 29.03 -8.95
N ASP A 11 -36.15 29.15 -7.62
CA ASP A 11 -35.05 29.62 -6.75
C ASP A 11 -33.89 28.61 -6.71
N VAL A 12 -34.17 27.30 -6.60
CA VAL A 12 -33.14 26.26 -6.66
C VAL A 12 -32.36 26.33 -7.98
N TRP A 13 -33.06 26.33 -9.12
CA TRP A 13 -32.43 26.32 -10.43
C TRP A 13 -31.75 27.64 -10.79
N SER A 14 -32.13 28.75 -10.15
CA SER A 14 -31.41 30.03 -10.28
C SER A 14 -29.95 29.92 -9.81
N GLN A 15 -29.66 29.03 -8.85
CA GLN A 15 -28.32 28.76 -8.37
C GLN A 15 -27.65 27.62 -9.15
N VAL A 16 -28.38 26.52 -9.39
CA VAL A 16 -27.81 25.31 -10.04
C VAL A 16 -27.38 25.58 -11.48
N THR A 17 -28.23 26.24 -12.28
CA THR A 17 -28.01 26.43 -13.72
C THR A 17 -26.68 27.12 -14.05
N PRO A 18 -26.35 28.31 -13.51
CA PRO A 18 -25.09 28.98 -13.84
C PRO A 18 -23.86 28.19 -13.39
N ILE A 19 -23.96 27.43 -12.30
CA ILE A 19 -22.86 26.58 -11.82
C ILE A 19 -22.66 25.41 -12.78
N TYR A 20 -23.73 24.74 -13.20
CA TYR A 20 -23.66 23.64 -14.16
C TYR A 20 -23.16 24.09 -15.53
N GLU A 21 -23.56 25.27 -16.01
CA GLU A 21 -23.03 25.85 -17.24
C GLU A 21 -21.51 26.07 -17.15
N LYS A 22 -21.05 26.70 -16.07
CA LYS A 22 -19.61 26.93 -15.83
C LYS A 22 -18.83 25.61 -15.69
N GLU A 23 -19.36 24.66 -14.94
CA GLU A 23 -18.71 23.36 -14.75
C GLU A 23 -18.72 22.54 -16.04
N SER A 24 -19.76 22.66 -16.87
CA SER A 24 -19.83 22.03 -18.20
C SER A 24 -18.70 22.50 -19.10
N GLU A 25 -18.41 23.80 -19.15
CA GLU A 25 -17.26 24.33 -19.88
C GLU A 25 -15.94 23.80 -19.34
N ARG A 26 -15.76 23.81 -18.02
CA ARG A 26 -14.54 23.31 -17.35
C ARG A 26 -14.32 21.83 -17.63
N ILE A 27 -15.38 21.02 -17.52
CA ILE A 27 -15.34 19.57 -17.74
C ILE A 27 -15.10 19.25 -19.22
N GLY A 28 -15.75 19.98 -20.13
CA GLY A 28 -15.54 19.85 -21.57
C GLY A 28 -14.09 20.15 -22.01
N ALA A 29 -13.38 21.01 -21.27
CA ALA A 29 -11.98 21.33 -21.52
C ALA A 29 -10.97 20.30 -20.98
N LEU A 30 -11.40 19.32 -20.16
CA LEU A 30 -10.51 18.31 -19.59
C LEU A 30 -9.94 17.40 -20.68
N LYS A 31 -8.62 17.35 -20.75
CA LYS A 31 -7.88 16.41 -21.61
C LYS A 31 -7.69 15.07 -20.91
N ASN A 32 -7.51 14.00 -21.68
CA ASN A 32 -7.13 12.66 -21.18
C ASN A 32 -8.15 12.01 -20.21
N ARG A 33 -9.44 12.30 -20.37
CA ARG A 33 -10.49 11.60 -19.62
C ARG A 33 -10.52 10.12 -20.00
N SER A 34 -10.59 9.25 -19.00
CA SER A 34 -10.75 7.82 -19.23
C SER A 34 -12.10 7.54 -19.88
N ARG A 35 -12.11 6.58 -20.82
CA ARG A 35 -13.38 6.08 -21.40
C ARG A 35 -14.18 5.25 -20.40
N LEU A 36 -13.58 4.90 -19.26
CA LEU A 36 -14.24 4.22 -18.16
C LEU A 36 -14.92 5.19 -17.19
N GLN A 37 -14.91 6.49 -17.46
CA GLN A 37 -15.64 7.49 -16.69
C GLN A 37 -16.81 8.01 -17.53
N ALA A 38 -18.06 7.63 -17.18
CA ALA A 38 -19.23 8.12 -17.92
C ALA A 38 -19.43 9.63 -17.68
N GLY A 39 -19.23 10.12 -16.46
CA GLY A 39 -19.24 11.55 -16.15
C GLY A 39 -18.63 11.89 -14.80
N ILE A 40 -18.83 13.13 -14.36
CA ILE A 40 -18.19 13.68 -13.15
C ILE A 40 -19.23 14.02 -12.08
N LYS A 41 -20.36 14.61 -12.45
CA LYS A 41 -21.40 15.03 -11.51
C LYS A 41 -22.41 13.92 -11.28
N ASP A 42 -22.59 13.52 -10.03
CA ASP A 42 -23.48 12.43 -9.62
C ASP A 42 -24.27 12.75 -8.34
N TYR A 43 -24.38 14.03 -7.95
CA TYR A 43 -25.00 14.42 -6.69
C TYR A 43 -25.74 15.77 -6.76
N LEU A 44 -26.92 15.84 -6.14
CA LEU A 44 -27.62 17.07 -5.78
C LEU A 44 -28.38 16.87 -4.47
N ARG A 45 -28.07 17.70 -3.47
CA ARG A 45 -28.91 17.85 -2.28
C ARG A 45 -29.50 19.25 -2.24
N VAL A 46 -30.80 19.33 -2.01
CA VAL A 46 -31.53 20.56 -1.75
C VAL A 46 -32.09 20.48 -0.34
N SER A 47 -31.71 21.41 0.53
CA SER A 47 -32.21 21.45 1.91
C SER A 47 -32.86 22.80 2.20
N TRP A 48 -34.01 22.86 2.87
CA TRP A 48 -34.58 24.11 3.38
C TRP A 48 -34.54 24.14 4.91
N LYS A 49 -34.09 25.27 5.48
CA LYS A 49 -34.04 25.49 6.93
C LYS A 49 -34.68 26.82 7.30
N GLN A 50 -35.41 26.81 8.42
CA GLN A 50 -36.03 28.02 8.94
C GLN A 50 -34.96 29.00 9.48
N GLY A 51 -35.08 30.28 9.13
CA GLY A 51 -34.16 31.32 9.59
C GLY A 51 -34.34 31.62 11.08
N LYS A 52 -33.25 31.95 11.78
CA LYS A 52 -33.28 32.34 13.21
C LYS A 52 -33.84 33.74 13.47
N GLN A 53 -34.06 34.55 12.44
CA GLN A 53 -34.62 35.91 12.55
C GLN A 53 -36.07 35.94 12.08
N SER A 54 -36.93 36.54 12.90
CA SER A 54 -38.36 36.70 12.60
C SER A 54 -38.54 37.63 11.40
N GLY A 55 -38.96 37.09 10.26
CA GLY A 55 -39.26 37.85 9.04
C GLY A 55 -38.66 37.35 7.72
N ALA A 56 -37.80 36.32 7.73
CA ALA A 56 -37.30 35.68 6.52
C ALA A 56 -37.92 34.29 6.34
N TYR A 57 -38.39 33.95 5.14
CA TYR A 57 -39.03 32.65 4.81
C TYR A 57 -38.04 31.46 4.83
N GLY A 58 -36.92 31.57 5.53
CA GLY A 58 -35.86 30.57 5.59
C GLY A 58 -34.86 30.64 4.43
N MET A 59 -33.90 29.71 4.45
CA MET A 59 -32.84 29.59 3.45
C MET A 59 -32.91 28.22 2.79
N ILE A 60 -32.74 28.21 1.47
CA ILE A 60 -32.51 27.01 0.69
C ILE A 60 -30.99 26.84 0.56
N TYR A 61 -30.52 25.63 0.86
CA TYR A 61 -29.13 25.18 0.78
C TYR A 61 -29.03 24.17 -0.37
N ILE A 62 -28.00 24.31 -1.19
CA ILE A 62 -27.81 23.48 -2.38
C ILE A 62 -26.38 22.96 -2.37
N ASP A 63 -26.24 21.64 -2.37
CA ASP A 63 -24.97 20.95 -2.47
C ASP A 63 -24.92 20.16 -3.79
N LEU A 64 -23.86 20.40 -4.57
CA LEU A 64 -23.65 19.78 -5.88
C LEU A 64 -22.59 18.67 -5.85
N ASP A 65 -22.04 18.41 -4.67
CA ASP A 65 -21.08 17.36 -4.35
C ASP A 65 -21.38 16.90 -2.91
N GLU A 66 -21.07 15.64 -2.56
CA GLU A 66 -21.30 15.14 -1.21
C GLU A 66 -20.48 15.97 -0.20
N PRO A 67 -21.14 16.61 0.79
CA PRO A 67 -20.47 17.52 1.69
C PRO A 67 -19.63 16.76 2.70
N PHE A 68 -18.43 17.27 2.99
CA PHE A 68 -17.63 16.75 4.10
C PHE A 68 -18.31 17.01 5.45
N ASP A 69 -18.17 16.07 6.40
CA ASP A 69 -18.74 16.16 7.75
C ASP A 69 -18.36 17.43 8.54
N TRP A 70 -17.32 18.15 8.10
CA TRP A 70 -16.78 19.35 8.74
C TRP A 70 -16.96 20.64 7.93
N SER A 71 -17.64 20.60 6.78
CA SER A 71 -17.80 21.75 5.88
C SER A 71 -19.27 22.16 5.73
N ASP A 72 -19.53 23.46 5.73
CA ASP A 72 -20.85 24.06 5.45
C ASP A 72 -20.79 24.92 4.17
N SER A 73 -20.20 24.37 3.10
CA SER A 73 -19.93 25.07 1.83
C SER A 73 -21.13 25.10 0.88
N SER A 74 -22.35 24.95 1.39
CA SER A 74 -23.58 24.92 0.59
C SER A 74 -23.78 26.24 -0.16
N TYR A 75 -24.23 26.18 -1.41
CA TYR A 75 -24.80 27.38 -2.06
C TYR A 75 -26.11 27.73 -1.37
N THR A 76 -26.43 29.02 -1.27
CA THR A 76 -27.63 29.45 -0.54
C THR A 76 -28.45 30.45 -1.34
N VAL A 77 -29.77 30.37 -1.19
CA VAL A 77 -30.73 31.33 -1.72
C VAL A 77 -31.84 31.56 -0.69
N GLU A 78 -32.21 32.83 -0.49
CA GLU A 78 -33.32 33.22 0.37
C GLU A 78 -34.64 32.72 -0.22
N ALA A 79 -35.44 32.03 0.59
CA ALA A 79 -36.73 31.55 0.13
C ALA A 79 -37.76 32.69 0.10
N GLY A 80 -38.77 32.56 -0.76
CA GLY A 80 -39.86 33.53 -0.92
C GLY A 80 -41.12 33.20 -0.11
N ALA A 81 -42.11 34.09 -0.22
CA ALA A 81 -43.40 33.98 0.50
C ALA A 81 -44.19 32.69 0.22
N TYR A 82 -43.89 32.02 -0.89
CA TYR A 82 -44.48 30.73 -1.25
C TYR A 82 -44.23 29.62 -0.20
N ILE A 83 -43.26 29.81 0.70
CA ILE A 83 -42.99 28.88 1.81
C ILE A 83 -44.16 28.80 2.77
N GLU A 84 -44.90 29.89 3.03
CA GLU A 84 -46.03 29.88 3.96
C GLU A 84 -47.08 28.85 3.51
N ASP A 85 -47.50 28.92 2.26
CA ASP A 85 -48.46 27.99 1.66
C ASP A 85 -47.91 26.55 1.59
N LEU A 86 -46.60 26.37 1.39
CA LEU A 86 -45.98 25.03 1.41
C LEU A 86 -45.94 24.46 2.83
N MET A 87 -45.81 25.31 3.85
CA MET A 87 -45.81 24.88 5.25
C MET A 87 -47.21 24.51 5.77
N ASP A 88 -48.28 24.91 5.09
CA ASP A 88 -49.65 24.49 5.40
C ASP A 88 -49.97 23.05 4.95
N LEU A 89 -49.15 22.46 4.08
CA LEU A 89 -49.30 21.07 3.65
C LEU A 89 -48.94 20.09 4.78
N THR A 90 -49.50 18.88 4.74
CA THR A 90 -49.03 17.77 5.58
C THR A 90 -47.60 17.35 5.18
N ASP A 91 -46.82 16.80 6.11
CA ASP A 91 -45.43 16.37 5.84
C ASP A 91 -45.31 15.44 4.62
N GLU A 92 -46.20 14.45 4.49
CA GLU A 92 -46.23 13.52 3.35
C GLU A 92 -46.50 14.25 2.03
N ALA A 93 -47.58 15.04 1.96
CA ALA A 93 -47.93 15.80 0.76
C ALA A 93 -46.84 16.80 0.35
N LEU A 94 -46.23 17.50 1.31
CA LEU A 94 -45.14 18.42 1.05
C LEU A 94 -43.93 17.71 0.43
N LEU A 95 -43.49 16.62 1.05
CA LEU A 95 -42.33 15.86 0.62
C LEU A 95 -42.60 15.20 -0.74
N ASP A 96 -43.80 14.66 -0.97
CA ASP A 96 -44.19 14.08 -2.25
C ASP A 96 -44.28 15.13 -3.37
N GLU A 97 -44.93 16.28 -3.14
CA GLU A 97 -45.08 17.33 -4.15
C GLU A 97 -43.72 17.94 -4.54
N LEU A 98 -42.92 18.37 -3.56
CA LEU A 98 -41.62 18.99 -3.81
C LEU A 98 -40.64 17.99 -4.43
N PHE A 99 -40.53 16.78 -3.86
CA PHE A 99 -39.56 15.80 -4.36
C PHE A 99 -39.93 15.32 -5.75
N SER A 100 -41.21 15.06 -6.04
CA SER A 100 -41.63 14.61 -7.37
C SER A 100 -41.36 15.67 -8.43
N ALA A 101 -41.59 16.96 -8.11
CA ALA A 101 -41.32 18.06 -9.03
C ALA A 101 -39.83 18.32 -9.21
N LEU A 102 -39.04 18.29 -8.13
CA LEU A 102 -37.57 18.38 -8.18
C LEU A 102 -36.99 17.24 -9.02
N ARG A 103 -37.39 15.99 -8.72
CA ARG A 103 -36.99 14.80 -9.46
C ARG A 103 -37.31 14.94 -10.94
N LEU A 104 -38.49 15.44 -11.30
CA LEU A 104 -38.87 15.58 -12.72
C LEU A 104 -37.94 16.53 -13.47
N GLN A 105 -37.56 17.66 -12.86
CA GLN A 105 -36.65 18.63 -13.47
C GLN A 105 -35.21 18.10 -13.53
N VAL A 106 -34.74 17.48 -12.44
CA VAL A 106 -33.40 16.86 -12.38
C VAL A 106 -33.28 15.74 -13.42
N ASP A 107 -34.27 14.85 -13.50
CA ASP A 107 -34.29 13.74 -14.45
C ASP A 107 -34.33 14.26 -15.90
N ALA A 108 -35.11 15.29 -16.21
CA ALA A 108 -35.13 15.90 -17.54
C ALA A 108 -33.74 16.39 -17.99
N VAL A 109 -32.98 16.98 -17.07
CA VAL A 109 -31.62 17.49 -17.33
C VAL A 109 -30.60 16.34 -17.36
N PHE A 110 -30.69 15.40 -16.41
CA PHE A 110 -29.79 14.26 -16.25
C PHE A 110 -29.85 13.25 -17.40
N GLN A 111 -31.04 13.05 -17.97
CA GLN A 111 -31.26 12.19 -19.14
C GLN A 111 -30.91 12.88 -20.46
N SER A 112 -30.67 14.19 -20.44
CA SER A 112 -30.33 14.99 -21.64
C SER A 112 -28.81 15.11 -21.84
N ASP A 113 -28.44 15.61 -23.03
CA ASP A 113 -27.06 15.97 -23.37
C ASP A 113 -26.76 17.48 -23.20
N GLN A 114 -27.59 18.22 -22.46
CA GLN A 114 -27.51 19.69 -22.34
C GLN A 114 -26.11 20.20 -21.92
N TYR A 115 -25.49 19.55 -20.94
CA TYR A 115 -24.16 19.89 -20.43
C TYR A 115 -23.03 19.05 -21.05
N GLY A 116 -23.33 18.34 -22.13
CA GLY A 116 -22.41 17.46 -22.81
C GLY A 116 -22.27 16.06 -22.19
N PRO A 117 -21.67 15.12 -22.95
CA PRO A 117 -21.70 13.69 -22.63
C PRO A 117 -20.91 13.35 -21.36
N GLY A 118 -19.97 14.21 -20.97
CA GLY A 118 -19.04 14.00 -19.87
C GLY A 118 -19.45 14.60 -18.53
N PHE A 119 -20.55 15.34 -18.49
CA PHE A 119 -20.92 16.12 -17.32
C PHE A 119 -21.49 15.23 -16.22
N PHE A 120 -22.69 14.68 -16.43
CA PHE A 120 -23.29 13.74 -15.49
C PHE A 120 -22.72 12.33 -15.64
N ASP A 121 -22.50 11.66 -14.51
CA ASP A 121 -22.24 10.22 -14.48
C ASP A 121 -23.47 9.42 -14.94
N TYR A 122 -23.37 8.08 -15.00
CA TYR A 122 -24.53 7.22 -15.28
C TYR A 122 -25.46 7.06 -14.08
N ARG A 123 -25.00 7.42 -12.87
CA ARG A 123 -25.76 7.41 -11.62
C ARG A 123 -25.84 8.82 -11.06
N PHE A 124 -26.91 9.15 -10.35
CA PHE A 124 -27.08 10.46 -9.75
C PHE A 124 -27.91 10.38 -8.47
N GLU A 125 -27.32 10.78 -7.35
CA GLU A 125 -27.97 10.81 -6.03
C GLU A 125 -28.71 12.14 -5.85
N LEU A 126 -30.02 12.06 -5.65
CA LEU A 126 -30.90 13.20 -5.41
C LEU A 126 -31.45 13.16 -3.99
N ILE A 127 -31.24 14.23 -3.23
CA ILE A 127 -31.69 14.36 -1.85
C ILE A 127 -32.49 15.65 -1.68
N LEU A 128 -33.63 15.55 -0.99
CA LEU A 128 -34.41 16.69 -0.50
C LEU A 128 -34.53 16.61 1.02
N GLU A 129 -34.21 17.70 1.71
CA GLU A 129 -34.37 17.85 3.15
C GLU A 129 -35.17 19.10 3.49
N ILE A 130 -36.18 18.99 4.35
CA ILE A 130 -37.01 20.13 4.76
C ILE A 130 -37.10 20.13 6.29
N GLN A 131 -36.63 21.21 6.91
CA GLN A 131 -36.75 21.38 8.36
C GLN A 131 -38.16 21.81 8.75
N ARG A 132 -38.81 21.11 9.68
CA ARG A 132 -40.06 21.55 10.32
C ARG A 132 -39.91 21.47 11.83
N GLY A 133 -39.82 22.63 12.48
CA GLY A 133 -39.48 22.71 13.91
C GLY A 133 -38.15 22.00 14.20
N ASP A 134 -38.19 21.03 15.11
CA ASP A 134 -37.03 20.21 15.48
C ASP A 134 -36.86 18.96 14.58
N SER A 135 -37.79 18.71 13.66
CA SER A 135 -37.77 17.56 12.76
C SER A 135 -37.15 17.91 11.40
N MET A 136 -36.47 16.96 10.78
CA MET A 136 -35.97 17.06 9.41
C MET A 136 -36.66 16.01 8.55
N LEU A 137 -37.53 16.46 7.64
CA LEU A 137 -38.10 15.59 6.62
C LEU A 137 -37.01 15.34 5.57
N ARG A 138 -36.78 14.08 5.19
CA ARG A 138 -35.76 13.72 4.21
C ARG A 138 -36.28 12.69 3.22
N ARG A 139 -36.01 12.92 1.93
CA ARG A 139 -36.20 11.93 0.87
C ARG A 139 -34.97 11.86 -0.01
N GLN A 140 -34.64 10.66 -0.44
CA GLN A 140 -33.46 10.37 -1.26
C GLN A 140 -33.80 9.34 -2.33
N GLU A 141 -33.28 9.52 -3.54
CA GLU A 141 -33.40 8.57 -4.66
C GLU A 141 -32.09 8.54 -5.45
N LEU A 142 -31.70 7.34 -5.91
CA LEU A 142 -30.60 7.15 -6.87
C LEU A 142 -31.20 7.02 -8.27
N LEU A 143 -30.95 8.01 -9.12
CA LEU A 143 -31.36 8.01 -10.52
C LEU A 143 -30.30 7.31 -11.39
N ILE A 144 -30.73 6.60 -12.42
CA ILE A 144 -29.86 5.90 -13.37
C ILE A 144 -30.15 6.37 -14.79
N ASN A 145 -29.10 6.72 -15.53
CA ASN A 145 -29.16 6.94 -16.97
C ASN A 145 -28.74 5.64 -17.67
N ASP A 146 -29.74 4.86 -18.09
CA ASP A 146 -29.52 3.53 -18.67
C ASP A 146 -28.67 3.59 -19.96
N ASN A 147 -28.83 4.62 -20.77
CA ASN A 147 -28.05 4.78 -22.01
C ASN A 147 -26.57 4.94 -21.69
N LYS A 148 -26.22 5.78 -20.71
CA LYS A 148 -24.83 5.95 -20.24
C LYS A 148 -24.30 4.68 -19.60
N LEU A 149 -25.11 4.00 -18.78
CA LEU A 149 -24.72 2.74 -18.14
C LEU A 149 -24.39 1.66 -19.17
N GLN A 150 -25.25 1.45 -20.19
CA GLN A 150 -24.99 0.48 -21.25
C GLN A 150 -23.78 0.88 -22.11
N GLY A 151 -23.61 2.17 -22.40
CA GLY A 151 -22.42 2.69 -23.08
C GLY A 151 -21.14 2.39 -22.31
N LEU A 152 -21.14 2.61 -20.99
CA LEU A 152 -20.01 2.33 -20.12
C LEU A 152 -19.72 0.83 -20.01
N LYS A 153 -20.74 -0.03 -19.93
CA LYS A 153 -20.57 -1.50 -19.98
C LYS A 153 -19.83 -1.93 -21.24
N LYS A 154 -20.26 -1.43 -22.41
CA LYS A 154 -19.59 -1.73 -23.69
C LYS A 154 -18.15 -1.20 -23.74
N ALA A 155 -17.91 0.00 -23.20
CA ALA A 155 -16.57 0.57 -23.12
C ALA A 155 -15.65 -0.25 -22.21
N LEU A 156 -16.18 -0.72 -21.07
CA LEU A 156 -15.49 -1.60 -20.13
C LEU A 156 -15.14 -2.95 -20.75
N ASP A 157 -16.08 -3.60 -21.44
CA ASP A 157 -15.82 -4.86 -22.16
C ASP A 157 -14.71 -4.69 -23.20
N THR A 158 -14.80 -3.61 -23.98
CA THR A 158 -13.78 -3.28 -24.98
C THR A 158 -12.42 -3.04 -24.32
N PHE A 159 -12.38 -2.33 -23.19
CA PHE A 159 -11.15 -2.08 -22.43
C PHE A 159 -10.53 -3.38 -21.90
N ILE A 160 -11.33 -4.27 -21.33
CA ILE A 160 -10.85 -5.56 -20.81
C ILE A 160 -10.19 -6.35 -21.94
N GLN A 161 -10.85 -6.47 -23.10
CA GLN A 161 -10.30 -7.23 -24.22
C GLN A 161 -9.05 -6.58 -24.83
N THR A 162 -9.07 -5.27 -25.01
CA THR A 162 -8.01 -4.56 -25.78
C THR A 162 -6.85 -4.05 -24.94
N LYS A 163 -6.99 -3.95 -23.62
CA LYS A 163 -5.96 -3.39 -22.71
C LYS A 163 -5.54 -4.35 -21.61
N VAL A 164 -6.50 -4.98 -20.93
CA VAL A 164 -6.22 -5.91 -19.83
C VAL A 164 -5.71 -7.24 -20.40
N MET A 165 -6.50 -7.87 -21.27
CA MET A 165 -6.21 -9.20 -21.81
C MET A 165 -5.16 -9.19 -22.92
N ALA A 166 -5.11 -8.12 -23.73
CA ALA A 166 -4.13 -7.97 -24.80
C ALA A 166 -2.69 -8.22 -24.33
N GLU A 167 -1.83 -8.75 -25.20
CA GLU A 167 -0.44 -9.03 -24.85
C GLU A 167 0.42 -7.76 -24.73
N LEU A 168 1.57 -7.90 -24.05
CA LEU A 168 2.59 -6.87 -24.08
C LEU A 168 3.04 -6.59 -25.53
N PRO A 169 3.37 -5.33 -25.89
CA PRO A 169 3.62 -4.18 -25.01
C PRO A 169 2.38 -3.35 -24.62
N VAL A 170 1.16 -3.76 -25.00
CA VAL A 170 -0.05 -2.99 -24.73
C VAL A 170 -0.34 -2.93 -23.23
N ARG A 171 -0.52 -1.72 -22.70
CA ARG A 171 -0.86 -1.45 -21.30
C ARG A 171 -2.00 -0.43 -21.18
N PRO A 172 -2.87 -0.56 -20.17
CA PRO A 172 -3.73 0.54 -19.74
C PRO A 172 -2.90 1.76 -19.31
N SER A 173 -3.52 2.94 -19.42
CA SER A 173 -3.00 4.13 -18.75
C SER A 173 -3.27 4.07 -17.25
N GLU A 174 -2.53 4.84 -16.45
CA GLU A 174 -2.76 4.89 -14.99
C GLU A 174 -4.17 5.39 -14.66
N ASN A 175 -4.66 6.37 -15.43
CA ASN A 175 -6.01 6.91 -15.25
C ASN A 175 -7.09 5.84 -15.53
N ASP A 176 -6.91 5.01 -16.56
CA ASP A 176 -7.86 3.93 -16.84
C ASP A 176 -7.88 2.88 -15.72
N GLU A 177 -6.72 2.54 -15.16
CA GLU A 177 -6.60 1.61 -14.04
C GLU A 177 -7.32 2.11 -12.78
N PHE A 178 -7.23 3.40 -12.48
CA PHE A 178 -7.95 4.02 -11.37
C PHE A 178 -9.48 3.80 -11.45
N PHE A 179 -10.07 3.99 -12.64
CA PHE A 179 -11.51 3.77 -12.85
C PHE A 179 -11.84 2.29 -12.95
N PHE A 180 -11.00 1.50 -13.61
CA PHE A 180 -11.18 0.05 -13.73
C PHE A 180 -11.24 -0.63 -12.36
N ALA A 181 -10.34 -0.28 -11.45
CA ALA A 181 -10.34 -0.77 -10.07
C ALA A 181 -11.68 -0.54 -9.35
N ARG A 182 -12.30 0.63 -9.53
CA ARG A 182 -13.61 0.96 -8.95
C ARG A 182 -14.75 0.19 -9.60
N HIS A 183 -14.65 -0.08 -10.90
CA HIS A 183 -15.65 -0.88 -11.59
C HIS A 183 -15.65 -2.33 -11.12
N LEU A 184 -14.49 -2.91 -10.79
CA LEU A 184 -14.39 -4.30 -10.30
C LEU A 184 -15.28 -4.58 -9.08
N VAL A 185 -15.50 -3.60 -8.19
CA VAL A 185 -16.34 -3.73 -6.98
C VAL A 185 -17.76 -3.19 -7.14
N ASN A 186 -18.13 -2.76 -8.33
CA ASN A 186 -19.45 -2.23 -8.58
C ASN A 186 -20.35 -3.32 -9.15
N SER A 187 -21.42 -3.62 -8.40
CA SER A 187 -22.37 -4.70 -8.69
C SER A 187 -23.17 -4.53 -9.98
N LEU A 188 -23.19 -3.32 -10.56
CA LEU A 188 -23.80 -3.09 -11.88
C LEU A 188 -22.91 -3.57 -13.04
N PHE A 189 -21.60 -3.72 -12.81
CA PHE A 189 -20.63 -4.15 -13.82
C PHE A 189 -20.13 -5.57 -13.58
N PHE A 190 -19.89 -5.96 -12.34
CA PHE A 190 -19.40 -7.30 -12.00
C PHE A 190 -20.20 -7.95 -10.89
N GLU A 191 -20.43 -9.25 -11.05
CA GLU A 191 -20.81 -10.10 -9.93
C GLU A 191 -19.68 -10.07 -8.88
N GLN A 192 -20.05 -9.82 -7.63
CA GLN A 192 -19.12 -9.70 -6.50
C GLN A 192 -18.64 -11.10 -6.09
N GLU A 193 -17.87 -11.74 -6.97
CA GLU A 193 -17.35 -13.09 -6.82
C GLU A 193 -15.87 -13.13 -7.22
N PRO A 194 -15.00 -13.80 -6.43
CA PRO A 194 -13.57 -13.86 -6.72
C PRO A 194 -13.26 -14.39 -8.13
N ASP A 195 -13.98 -15.40 -8.60
CA ASP A 195 -13.73 -16.04 -9.90
C ASP A 195 -13.99 -15.11 -11.11
N LYS A 196 -14.75 -14.03 -10.93
CA LYS A 196 -15.02 -13.03 -11.98
C LYS A 196 -13.98 -11.92 -12.00
N ILE A 197 -13.44 -11.56 -10.84
CA ILE A 197 -12.60 -10.36 -10.64
C ILE A 197 -11.11 -10.72 -10.58
N ASP A 198 -10.75 -11.80 -9.88
CA ASP A 198 -9.37 -12.21 -9.64
C ASP A 198 -8.55 -12.45 -10.93
N PRO A 199 -9.10 -13.07 -12.00
CA PRO A 199 -8.37 -13.23 -13.25
C PRO A 199 -7.94 -11.90 -13.87
N LEU A 200 -8.74 -10.84 -13.72
CA LEU A 200 -8.46 -9.51 -14.25
C LEU A 200 -7.32 -8.83 -13.48
N ILE A 201 -7.34 -8.95 -12.15
CA ILE A 201 -6.30 -8.42 -11.28
C ILE A 201 -4.98 -9.14 -11.52
N ARG A 202 -4.98 -10.48 -11.56
CA ARG A 202 -3.78 -11.28 -11.85
C ARG A 202 -3.17 -10.90 -13.20
N ARG A 203 -3.99 -10.74 -14.23
CA ARG A 203 -3.51 -10.35 -15.56
C ARG A 203 -2.77 -9.01 -15.54
N LEU A 204 -3.28 -8.01 -14.83
CA LEU A 204 -2.60 -6.72 -14.69
C LEU A 204 -1.36 -6.80 -13.79
N ASN A 205 -1.41 -7.58 -12.70
CA ASN A 205 -0.24 -7.83 -11.86
C ASN A 205 0.91 -8.43 -12.67
N GLU A 206 0.62 -9.44 -13.49
CA GLU A 206 1.62 -10.06 -14.38
C GLU A 206 2.16 -9.08 -15.42
N LYS A 207 1.27 -8.29 -16.05
CA LYS A 207 1.64 -7.29 -17.06
C LYS A 207 2.56 -6.19 -16.51
N HIS A 208 2.38 -5.83 -15.23
CA HIS A 208 3.16 -4.82 -14.53
C HIS A 208 4.33 -5.39 -13.74
N ARG A 209 4.50 -6.72 -13.67
CA ARG A 209 5.56 -7.36 -12.87
C ARG A 209 6.97 -6.82 -13.13
N ALA A 210 7.26 -6.48 -14.39
CA ALA A 210 8.56 -5.92 -14.79
C ALA A 210 8.70 -4.40 -14.53
N ASN A 211 7.61 -3.70 -14.17
CA ASN A 211 7.61 -2.29 -13.83
C ASN A 211 6.99 -2.08 -12.45
N ARG A 212 7.85 -2.05 -11.42
CA ARG A 212 7.45 -2.02 -10.02
C ARG A 212 6.60 -0.80 -9.66
N ASN A 213 6.92 0.38 -10.20
CA ASN A 213 6.13 1.59 -9.97
C ASN A 213 4.70 1.42 -10.48
N ARG A 214 4.53 0.86 -11.69
CA ARG A 214 3.20 0.60 -12.26
C ARG A 214 2.46 -0.51 -11.49
N LEU A 215 3.16 -1.55 -11.04
CA LEU A 215 2.57 -2.60 -10.21
C LEU A 215 2.09 -2.03 -8.86
N ASP A 216 2.91 -1.18 -8.23
CA ASP A 216 2.61 -0.57 -6.94
C ASP A 216 1.40 0.39 -7.02
N GLN A 217 1.35 1.21 -8.08
CA GLN A 217 0.22 2.09 -8.37
C GLN A 217 -1.06 1.29 -8.64
N TRP A 218 -0.99 0.24 -9.47
CA TRP A 218 -2.13 -0.64 -9.72
C TRP A 218 -2.62 -1.28 -8.41
N ALA A 219 -1.70 -1.76 -7.58
CA ALA A 219 -1.99 -2.28 -6.26
C ALA A 219 -2.67 -1.27 -5.35
N TYR A 220 -2.20 -0.03 -5.36
CA TYR A 220 -2.83 1.07 -4.66
C TYR A 220 -4.27 1.33 -5.15
N HIS A 221 -4.51 1.34 -6.46
CA HIS A 221 -5.84 1.59 -7.01
C HIS A 221 -6.86 0.53 -6.62
N TYR A 222 -6.57 -0.76 -6.80
CA TYR A 222 -7.52 -1.80 -6.41
C TYR A 222 -7.66 -1.91 -4.89
N THR A 223 -6.60 -1.67 -4.11
CA THR A 223 -6.67 -1.67 -2.63
C THR A 223 -7.65 -0.60 -2.14
N ASN A 224 -7.58 0.62 -2.67
CA ASN A 224 -8.50 1.68 -2.28
C ASN A 224 -9.94 1.39 -2.70
N ALA A 225 -10.16 0.85 -3.91
CA ALA A 225 -11.50 0.47 -4.36
C ALA A 225 -12.10 -0.63 -3.49
N PHE A 226 -11.29 -1.64 -3.15
CA PHE A 226 -11.67 -2.75 -2.26
C PHE A 226 -11.95 -2.28 -0.84
N ARG A 227 -11.15 -1.34 -0.32
CA ARG A 227 -11.40 -0.74 0.98
C ARG A 227 -12.73 0.02 1.01
N GLY A 228 -12.97 0.91 0.03
CA GLY A 228 -14.25 1.63 -0.07
C GLY A 228 -15.44 0.68 -0.14
N TRP A 229 -15.36 -0.37 -0.97
CA TRP A 229 -16.39 -1.39 -1.01
C TRP A 229 -16.60 -2.10 0.33
N ALA A 230 -15.52 -2.54 0.97
CA ALA A 230 -15.56 -3.22 2.26
C ALA A 230 -16.22 -2.37 3.34
N GLU A 231 -15.85 -1.09 3.42
CA GLU A 231 -16.32 -0.17 4.46
C GLU A 231 -17.77 0.28 4.21
N ASP A 232 -18.06 0.76 3.00
CA ASP A 232 -19.32 1.43 2.68
C ASP A 232 -20.46 0.46 2.36
N HIS A 233 -20.14 -0.71 1.79
CA HIS A 233 -21.16 -1.68 1.37
C HIS A 233 -21.30 -2.88 2.31
N PHE A 234 -20.18 -3.41 2.82
CA PHE A 234 -20.21 -4.60 3.69
C PHE A 234 -20.25 -4.23 5.17
N LEU A 235 -19.23 -3.57 5.70
CA LEU A 235 -19.06 -3.33 7.13
C LEU A 235 -20.13 -2.40 7.69
N LYS A 236 -20.50 -1.32 7.01
CA LYS A 236 -21.56 -0.38 7.42
C LYS A 236 -22.93 -1.03 7.64
N ARG A 237 -23.17 -2.23 7.09
CA ARG A 237 -24.40 -3.00 7.38
C ARG A 237 -24.40 -3.58 8.79
N TYR A 238 -23.26 -4.07 9.26
CA TYR A 238 -23.16 -4.85 10.51
C TYR A 238 -22.46 -4.12 11.67
N PHE A 239 -21.72 -3.05 11.37
CA PHE A 239 -20.91 -2.30 12.32
C PHE A 239 -21.18 -0.79 12.21
N ASP A 240 -21.00 -0.09 13.32
CA ASP A 240 -20.93 1.36 13.42
C ASP A 240 -19.48 1.81 13.56
N ARG A 241 -19.14 2.99 13.05
CA ARG A 241 -17.88 3.66 13.36
C ARG A 241 -18.00 4.43 14.68
N LYS A 242 -17.12 4.13 15.63
CA LYS A 242 -17.03 4.78 16.95
C LYS A 242 -15.56 5.14 17.26
N GLY A 243 -15.35 5.92 18.33
CA GLY A 243 -14.03 6.40 18.75
C GLY A 243 -13.69 7.81 18.25
N ASN A 244 -12.55 8.35 18.67
CA ASN A 244 -12.05 9.63 18.15
C ASN A 244 -11.86 9.49 16.64
N PHE A 245 -12.47 10.37 15.85
CA PHE A 245 -12.44 10.34 14.38
C PHE A 245 -13.07 9.09 13.72
N GLY A 246 -13.81 8.26 14.47
CA GLY A 246 -14.55 7.12 13.90
C GLY A 246 -13.68 5.95 13.43
N GLU A 247 -12.47 5.79 13.98
CA GLU A 247 -11.52 4.76 13.52
C GLU A 247 -11.88 3.32 13.91
N GLN A 248 -12.83 3.10 14.82
CA GLN A 248 -13.12 1.76 15.35
C GLN A 248 -14.47 1.23 14.87
N TRP A 249 -14.46 0.02 14.33
CA TRP A 249 -15.68 -0.73 14.01
C TRP A 249 -16.24 -1.42 15.24
N VAL A 250 -17.46 -1.05 15.63
CA VAL A 250 -18.20 -1.64 16.75
C VAL A 250 -19.47 -2.30 16.23
N ARG A 251 -19.69 -3.57 16.56
CA ARG A 251 -20.85 -4.32 16.07
C ARG A 251 -22.15 -3.65 16.54
N LYS A 252 -23.12 -3.51 15.63
CA LYS A 252 -24.44 -2.96 15.98
C LYS A 252 -25.21 -3.94 16.86
N GLU A 253 -26.03 -3.41 17.77
CA GLU A 253 -26.81 -4.21 18.72
C GLU A 253 -27.87 -5.09 18.00
N ASP A 254 -28.50 -4.56 16.94
CA ASP A 254 -29.48 -5.24 16.09
C ASP A 254 -28.82 -6.21 15.08
N ALA A 255 -27.57 -5.97 14.69
CA ALA A 255 -26.78 -6.88 13.84
C ALA A 255 -26.43 -8.22 14.50
N ALA A 256 -26.81 -8.45 15.77
CA ALA A 256 -26.77 -9.78 16.38
C ALA A 256 -27.69 -10.79 15.67
N LEU A 257 -28.77 -10.30 15.02
CA LEU A 257 -29.77 -11.12 14.32
C LEU A 257 -29.49 -11.24 12.81
N LEU A 258 -28.68 -10.34 12.25
CA LEU A 258 -28.33 -10.32 10.83
C LEU A 258 -27.06 -11.14 10.61
N LYS A 259 -27.18 -12.23 9.85
CA LYS A 259 -26.03 -13.00 9.36
C LYS A 259 -25.74 -12.62 7.90
N PRO A 260 -24.49 -12.33 7.54
CA PRO A 260 -24.13 -12.11 6.15
C PRO A 260 -24.47 -13.33 5.30
N GLU A 261 -24.92 -13.10 4.07
CA GLU A 261 -25.00 -14.16 3.08
C GLU A 261 -23.60 -14.73 2.82
N GLN A 262 -23.52 -16.03 2.57
CA GLN A 262 -22.25 -16.72 2.38
C GLN A 262 -21.44 -16.11 1.21
N LYS A 263 -22.11 -15.74 0.12
CA LYS A 263 -21.51 -15.08 -1.03
C LYS A 263 -20.88 -13.73 -0.68
N ASP A 264 -21.61 -12.89 0.06
CA ASP A 264 -21.10 -11.58 0.51
C ASP A 264 -19.90 -11.76 1.45
N MET A 265 -19.95 -12.74 2.35
CA MET A 265 -18.84 -13.07 3.23
C MET A 265 -17.62 -13.55 2.46
N ASP A 266 -17.78 -14.47 1.50
CA ASP A 266 -16.67 -14.98 0.69
C ASP A 266 -15.98 -13.88 -0.12
N PHE A 267 -16.77 -12.96 -0.69
CA PHE A 267 -16.21 -11.81 -1.39
C PHE A 267 -15.53 -10.82 -0.44
N PHE A 268 -16.08 -10.58 0.76
CA PHE A 268 -15.42 -9.76 1.78
C PHE A 268 -14.07 -10.33 2.23
N LEU A 269 -13.98 -11.65 2.40
CA LEU A 269 -12.72 -12.31 2.70
C LEU A 269 -11.71 -12.18 1.56
N TYR A 270 -12.16 -12.34 0.31
CA TYR A 270 -11.30 -12.10 -0.86
C TYR A 270 -10.75 -10.67 -0.88
N VAL A 271 -11.62 -9.68 -0.69
CA VAL A 271 -11.25 -8.27 -0.59
C VAL A 271 -10.22 -8.04 0.51
N ALA A 272 -10.44 -8.57 1.71
CA ALA A 272 -9.48 -8.45 2.81
C ALA A 272 -8.10 -9.02 2.45
N LEU A 273 -8.04 -10.17 1.77
CA LEU A 273 -6.78 -10.76 1.32
C LEU A 273 -6.05 -9.87 0.32
N GLN A 274 -6.77 -9.32 -0.66
CA GLN A 274 -6.21 -8.45 -1.70
C GLN A 274 -5.69 -7.13 -1.13
N ILE A 275 -6.44 -6.51 -0.20
CA ILE A 275 -6.02 -5.30 0.53
C ILE A 275 -4.69 -5.56 1.26
N GLY A 276 -4.56 -6.73 1.87
CA GLY A 276 -3.39 -7.05 2.69
C GLY A 276 -2.06 -7.14 1.95
N HIS A 277 -2.04 -7.12 0.62
CA HIS A 277 -0.80 -6.97 -0.14
C HIS A 277 -0.12 -5.63 0.12
N LYS A 278 -0.92 -4.57 0.36
CA LYS A 278 -0.43 -3.22 0.69
C LYS A 278 -0.65 -2.88 2.16
N GLU A 279 -1.73 -3.39 2.76
CA GLU A 279 -2.22 -2.96 4.06
C GLU A 279 -2.47 -4.16 4.99
N PRO A 280 -1.41 -4.83 5.47
CA PRO A 280 -1.53 -6.06 6.25
C PRO A 280 -2.30 -5.89 7.57
N ALA A 281 -2.23 -4.70 8.18
CA ALA A 281 -2.98 -4.36 9.38
C ALA A 281 -4.50 -4.32 9.11
N THR A 282 -4.93 -3.65 8.04
CA THR A 282 -6.34 -3.58 7.62
C THR A 282 -6.88 -4.95 7.24
N ARG A 283 -6.11 -5.78 6.53
CA ARG A 283 -6.49 -7.19 6.30
C ARG A 283 -6.77 -7.92 7.61
N LYS A 284 -5.87 -7.82 8.59
CA LYS A 284 -6.03 -8.48 9.88
C LYS A 284 -7.30 -8.01 10.59
N GLU A 285 -7.52 -6.70 10.65
CA GLU A 285 -8.74 -6.12 11.23
C GLU A 285 -9.99 -6.67 10.54
N TYR A 286 -10.04 -6.68 9.21
CA TYR A 286 -11.20 -7.17 8.47
C TYR A 286 -11.45 -8.67 8.70
N LEU A 287 -10.41 -9.48 8.82
CA LEU A 287 -10.55 -10.90 9.19
C LEU A 287 -11.07 -11.05 10.64
N GLU A 288 -10.63 -10.21 11.57
CA GLU A 288 -11.17 -10.20 12.93
C GLU A 288 -12.65 -9.80 12.96
N LEU A 289 -13.05 -8.80 12.17
CA LEU A 289 -14.46 -8.40 12.01
C LEU A 289 -15.30 -9.52 11.37
N ALA A 290 -14.81 -10.17 10.31
CA ALA A 290 -15.48 -11.33 9.71
C ALA A 290 -15.64 -12.49 10.71
N LYS A 291 -14.63 -12.74 11.54
CA LYS A 291 -14.71 -13.72 12.63
C LYS A 291 -15.78 -13.34 13.66
N GLN A 292 -15.92 -12.07 14.03
CA GLN A 292 -17.00 -11.61 14.92
C GLN A 292 -18.39 -11.84 14.32
N LEU A 293 -18.51 -11.80 12.99
CA LEU A 293 -19.73 -12.16 12.25
C LEU A 293 -19.94 -13.68 12.10
N GLY A 294 -19.03 -14.51 12.62
CA GLY A 294 -19.14 -15.96 12.62
C GLY A 294 -18.45 -16.68 11.45
N SER A 295 -17.56 -16.01 10.71
CA SER A 295 -16.82 -16.65 9.62
C SER A 295 -15.75 -17.61 10.14
N GLU A 296 -15.98 -18.91 9.96
CA GLU A 296 -15.01 -19.95 10.29
C GLU A 296 -13.75 -19.86 9.42
N ARG A 297 -13.90 -19.46 8.15
CA ARG A 297 -12.78 -19.26 7.22
C ARG A 297 -11.87 -18.12 7.67
N ALA A 298 -12.44 -17.02 8.18
CA ALA A 298 -11.66 -15.93 8.77
C ALA A 298 -10.89 -16.37 10.02
N ASP A 299 -11.53 -17.13 10.91
CA ASP A 299 -10.86 -17.70 12.09
C ASP A 299 -9.75 -18.68 11.69
N GLY A 300 -9.97 -19.48 10.64
CA GLY A 300 -8.97 -20.34 10.01
C GLY A 300 -7.75 -19.54 9.53
N TYR A 301 -7.97 -18.49 8.74
CA TYR A 301 -6.90 -17.60 8.27
C TYR A 301 -6.11 -16.96 9.42
N LEU A 302 -6.78 -16.49 10.48
CA LEU A 302 -6.11 -15.90 11.64
C LEU A 302 -5.29 -16.92 12.44
N ARG A 303 -5.72 -18.19 12.49
CA ARG A 303 -5.06 -19.22 13.32
C ARG A 303 -3.97 -20.00 12.58
N GLN A 304 -4.21 -20.36 11.33
CA GLN A 304 -3.44 -21.35 10.55
C GLN A 304 -2.97 -20.83 9.19
N GLY A 305 -3.35 -19.62 8.79
CA GLY A 305 -3.07 -19.11 7.45
C GLY A 305 -3.98 -19.70 6.39
N SER A 306 -3.55 -19.65 5.13
CA SER A 306 -4.37 -20.05 3.97
C SER A 306 -4.54 -21.56 3.82
N GLY A 307 -3.72 -22.36 4.52
CA GLY A 307 -3.61 -23.80 4.32
C GLY A 307 -2.72 -24.21 3.13
N ARG A 308 -2.11 -23.26 2.41
CA ARG A 308 -1.17 -23.53 1.31
C ARG A 308 0.18 -24.06 1.79
N TYR A 309 0.62 -23.65 2.97
CA TYR A 309 1.94 -23.95 3.52
C TYR A 309 1.82 -24.77 4.81
N GLU A 310 2.89 -25.46 5.20
CA GLU A 310 2.97 -26.15 6.50
C GLU A 310 2.84 -25.14 7.65
N SER A 311 1.66 -25.06 8.25
CA SER A 311 1.37 -24.03 9.27
C SER A 311 1.95 -24.35 10.64
N MET A 312 2.34 -25.60 10.91
CA MET A 312 2.96 -26.02 12.16
C MET A 312 3.85 -27.25 11.96
N ARG A 313 5.08 -27.17 12.50
CA ARG A 313 6.01 -28.30 12.63
C ARG A 313 6.46 -28.42 14.08
N GLN A 314 6.52 -29.63 14.63
CA GLN A 314 6.92 -29.84 16.02
C GLN A 314 7.73 -31.12 16.21
N SER A 315 8.79 -31.02 17.01
CA SER A 315 9.62 -32.13 17.52
C SER A 315 9.80 -31.99 19.04
N SER A 316 10.64 -32.85 19.63
CA SER A 316 11.05 -32.70 21.04
C SER A 316 11.97 -31.49 21.27
N LEU A 317 12.59 -30.96 20.22
CA LEU A 317 13.62 -29.92 20.29
C LEU A 317 13.11 -28.55 19.82
N PHE A 318 12.12 -28.53 18.95
CA PHE A 318 11.66 -27.36 18.22
C PHE A 318 10.14 -27.36 18.03
N GLN A 319 9.57 -26.16 17.96
CA GLN A 319 8.22 -25.94 17.45
C GLN A 319 8.23 -24.70 16.56
N GLY A 320 7.75 -24.86 15.33
CA GLY A 320 7.53 -23.81 14.36
C GLY A 320 6.04 -23.65 14.07
N LYS A 321 5.58 -22.41 13.96
CA LYS A 321 4.24 -22.08 13.49
C LYS A 321 4.34 -20.97 12.45
N ALA A 322 3.68 -21.13 11.31
CA ALA A 322 3.67 -20.13 10.25
C ALA A 322 2.24 -19.73 9.88
N ASN A 323 2.09 -18.48 9.44
CA ASN A 323 0.84 -17.95 8.92
C ASN A 323 1.17 -17.01 7.76
N ASP A 324 0.91 -17.46 6.54
CA ASP A 324 1.18 -16.72 5.30
C ASP A 324 0.23 -15.55 5.10
N ILE A 325 -1.01 -15.65 5.59
CA ILE A 325 -1.97 -14.55 5.58
C ILE A 325 -1.48 -13.40 6.47
N LEU A 326 -0.87 -13.69 7.61
CA LEU A 326 -0.35 -12.66 8.52
C LEU A 326 1.12 -12.31 8.26
N GLY A 327 1.82 -13.09 7.43
CA GLY A 327 3.26 -12.95 7.22
C GLY A 327 4.05 -13.18 8.51
N THR A 328 3.70 -14.18 9.30
CA THR A 328 4.33 -14.45 10.61
C THR A 328 4.91 -15.84 10.71
N ILE A 329 6.06 -15.96 11.35
CA ILE A 329 6.68 -17.23 11.73
C ILE A 329 7.04 -17.16 13.23
N ASP A 330 6.50 -18.08 14.02
CA ASP A 330 6.81 -18.24 15.44
C ASP A 330 7.70 -19.46 15.63
N ILE A 331 8.87 -19.27 16.25
CA ILE A 331 9.87 -20.30 16.51
C ILE A 331 10.07 -20.46 18.01
N ARG A 332 10.00 -21.70 18.50
CA ARG A 332 10.34 -22.06 19.87
C ARG A 332 11.43 -23.11 19.86
N ILE A 333 12.56 -22.77 20.47
CA ILE A 333 13.69 -23.67 20.70
C ILE A 333 13.59 -24.20 22.13
N SER A 334 13.46 -25.52 22.27
CA SER A 334 13.32 -26.21 23.56
C SER A 334 14.68 -26.59 24.16
N ALA A 335 15.65 -26.91 23.30
CA ALA A 335 17.03 -27.24 23.67
C ALA A 335 18.01 -26.42 22.82
N GLU A 336 19.03 -25.84 23.46
CA GLU A 336 20.03 -24.99 22.80
C GLU A 336 21.14 -25.86 22.18
N GLU A 337 20.78 -26.62 21.15
CA GLU A 337 21.66 -27.54 20.45
C GLU A 337 21.50 -27.45 18.94
N GLU A 338 22.56 -27.84 18.21
CA GLU A 338 22.66 -27.71 16.76
C GLU A 338 21.43 -28.27 16.02
N THR A 339 20.94 -29.44 16.43
CA THR A 339 19.81 -30.11 15.78
C THR A 339 18.51 -29.32 15.90
N ALA A 340 18.28 -28.63 17.02
CA ALA A 340 17.08 -27.79 17.20
C ALA A 340 17.06 -26.61 16.22
N TYR A 341 18.22 -25.95 16.05
CA TYR A 341 18.37 -24.84 15.09
C TYR A 341 18.32 -25.33 13.64
N ARG A 342 18.85 -26.52 13.36
CA ARG A 342 18.74 -27.18 12.06
C ARG A 342 17.29 -27.38 11.64
N GLU A 343 16.48 -28.00 12.50
CA GLU A 343 15.06 -28.25 12.22
C GLU A 343 14.28 -26.94 12.00
N ALA A 344 14.60 -25.90 12.77
CA ALA A 344 14.01 -24.58 12.62
C ALA A 344 14.38 -23.92 11.29
N LEU A 345 15.66 -23.96 10.90
CA LEU A 345 16.13 -23.46 9.60
C LEU A 345 15.45 -24.21 8.45
N ASP A 346 15.38 -25.53 8.52
CA ASP A 346 14.77 -26.37 7.47
C ASP A 346 13.28 -26.08 7.29
N TYR A 347 12.60 -25.79 8.40
CA TYR A 347 11.21 -25.35 8.37
C TYR A 347 11.06 -24.00 7.66
N ILE A 348 11.83 -22.99 8.06
CA ILE A 348 11.75 -21.65 7.47
C ILE A 348 12.16 -21.68 5.99
N THR A 349 13.26 -22.34 5.66
CA THR A 349 13.75 -22.46 4.28
C THR A 349 12.74 -23.20 3.40
N GLY A 350 12.13 -24.28 3.89
CA GLY A 350 11.07 -25.00 3.16
C GLY A 350 9.87 -24.10 2.84
N LEU A 351 9.40 -23.31 3.82
CA LEU A 351 8.33 -22.35 3.59
C LEU A 351 8.67 -21.35 2.48
N LEU A 352 9.88 -20.76 2.53
CA LEU A 352 10.32 -19.77 1.54
C LEU A 352 10.45 -20.37 0.14
N GLN A 353 10.96 -21.61 0.03
CA GLN A 353 11.06 -22.33 -1.25
C GLN A 353 9.69 -22.63 -1.87
N GLU A 354 8.65 -22.82 -1.05
CA GLU A 354 7.26 -22.99 -1.51
C GLU A 354 6.58 -21.66 -1.91
N GLY A 355 7.23 -20.52 -1.65
CA GLY A 355 6.74 -19.18 -1.97
C GLY A 355 6.06 -18.45 -0.81
N PHE A 356 6.33 -18.83 0.44
CA PHE A 356 5.88 -18.06 1.61
C PHE A 356 6.34 -16.60 1.53
N PRO A 357 5.55 -15.61 2.00
CA PRO A 357 5.93 -14.21 1.92
C PRO A 357 7.31 -13.94 2.53
N LYS A 358 8.22 -13.37 1.74
CA LYS A 358 9.60 -13.07 2.16
C LYS A 358 9.66 -11.96 3.20
N GLY A 359 8.75 -10.98 3.11
CA GLY A 359 8.61 -9.94 4.12
C GLY A 359 7.80 -10.42 5.32
N TYR A 360 8.39 -11.27 6.16
CA TYR A 360 7.72 -11.84 7.32
C TYR A 360 8.27 -11.29 8.64
N LYS A 361 7.45 -11.42 9.69
CA LYS A 361 7.82 -11.19 11.08
C LYS A 361 8.17 -12.52 11.74
N LEU A 362 9.30 -12.58 12.43
CA LEU A 362 9.68 -13.75 13.24
C LEU A 362 9.59 -13.45 14.73
N THR A 363 8.92 -14.33 15.49
CA THR A 363 9.03 -14.36 16.94
C THR A 363 9.83 -15.58 17.38
N LEU A 364 10.65 -15.41 18.43
CA LEU A 364 11.56 -16.41 18.94
C LEU A 364 11.38 -16.58 20.45
N LYS A 365 11.15 -17.83 20.86
CA LYS A 365 11.27 -18.28 22.24
C LYS A 365 12.49 -19.19 22.36
N SER A 366 13.61 -18.63 22.83
CA SER A 366 14.90 -19.31 23.07
C SER A 366 15.54 -18.81 24.36
N LYS A 367 16.36 -19.65 24.99
CA LYS A 367 17.18 -19.31 26.17
C LYS A 367 18.48 -18.60 25.77
N ALA A 368 19.07 -18.95 24.62
CA ALA A 368 20.29 -18.33 24.12
C ALA A 368 20.02 -16.92 23.60
N LYS A 369 20.90 -15.96 23.90
CA LYS A 369 20.74 -14.53 23.57
C LYS A 369 21.98 -13.96 22.89
N ASN A 370 22.33 -14.51 21.74
CA ASN A 370 23.44 -14.03 20.93
C ASN A 370 22.97 -12.97 19.92
N TYR A 371 23.89 -12.09 19.53
CA TYR A 371 23.69 -11.07 18.50
C TYR A 371 25.02 -10.87 17.76
N LEU A 372 24.94 -10.51 16.48
CA LEU A 372 26.12 -10.17 15.67
C LEU A 372 26.81 -8.91 16.23
N PRO A 373 28.15 -8.84 16.17
CA PRO A 373 28.92 -7.69 16.66
C PRO A 373 28.86 -6.50 15.69
N ILE A 374 27.68 -6.14 15.19
CA ILE A 374 27.47 -5.06 14.21
C ILE A 374 26.79 -3.88 14.91
N LYS A 375 27.44 -2.71 14.86
CA LYS A 375 26.93 -1.49 15.50
C LYS A 375 25.61 -1.06 14.86
N LYS A 376 24.70 -0.51 15.68
CA LYS A 376 23.39 0.05 15.28
C LYS A 376 22.37 -0.93 14.71
N LEU A 377 22.72 -2.21 14.56
CA LEU A 377 21.75 -3.23 14.17
C LEU A 377 20.71 -3.44 15.28
N ALA A 378 19.43 -3.50 14.91
CA ALA A 378 18.36 -3.73 15.86
C ALA A 378 18.52 -5.11 16.53
N LYS A 379 18.30 -5.19 17.85
CA LYS A 379 18.34 -6.46 18.61
C LYS A 379 16.97 -7.13 18.59
N SER A 380 16.52 -7.53 17.40
CA SER A 380 15.25 -8.21 17.21
C SER A 380 15.34 -9.71 17.54
N GLN A 381 14.19 -10.36 17.70
CA GLN A 381 14.10 -11.81 17.87
C GLN A 381 14.56 -12.56 16.61
N LEU A 382 14.37 -11.96 15.43
CA LEU A 382 14.84 -12.47 14.16
C LEU A 382 16.38 -12.46 14.10
N HIS A 383 17.00 -11.33 14.46
CA HIS A 383 18.45 -11.23 14.62
C HIS A 383 18.97 -12.29 15.62
N GLN A 384 18.34 -12.42 16.78
CA GLN A 384 18.72 -13.39 17.81
C GLN A 384 18.70 -14.83 17.29
N PHE A 385 17.67 -15.21 16.50
CA PHE A 385 17.57 -16.56 15.94
C PHE A 385 18.76 -16.90 15.04
N PHE A 386 19.11 -16.00 14.11
CA PHE A 386 20.24 -16.24 13.21
C PHE A 386 21.57 -16.20 13.94
N ALA A 387 21.77 -15.24 14.86
CA ALA A 387 22.99 -15.16 15.66
C ALA A 387 23.21 -16.40 16.55
N ASN A 388 22.14 -16.98 17.09
CA ASN A 388 22.21 -18.24 17.81
C ASN A 388 22.54 -19.42 16.87
N SER A 389 21.93 -19.47 15.69
CA SER A 389 22.21 -20.51 14.69
C SER A 389 23.67 -20.50 14.22
N LEU A 390 24.26 -19.32 14.10
CA LEU A 390 25.66 -19.11 13.73
C LEU A 390 26.68 -19.58 14.78
N GLN A 391 26.24 -19.95 15.99
CA GLN A 391 27.11 -20.59 16.98
C GLN A 391 27.52 -22.01 16.59
N TYR A 392 26.87 -22.60 15.58
CA TYR A 392 27.12 -23.96 15.12
C TYR A 392 27.63 -23.97 13.67
N PRO A 393 28.96 -24.10 13.44
CA PRO A 393 29.56 -24.06 12.09
C PRO A 393 28.97 -25.07 11.11
N ALA A 394 28.50 -26.23 11.58
CA ALA A 394 27.85 -27.23 10.74
C ALA A 394 26.51 -26.76 10.13
N LEU A 395 25.93 -25.65 10.62
CA LEU A 395 24.72 -25.04 10.07
C LEU A 395 25.02 -23.99 8.99
N PHE A 396 26.28 -23.62 8.74
CA PHE A 396 26.62 -22.56 7.79
C PHE A 396 26.08 -22.82 6.37
N PRO A 397 26.16 -24.05 5.80
CA PRO A 397 25.55 -24.33 4.51
C PRO A 397 24.04 -24.10 4.49
N ARG A 398 23.33 -24.48 5.57
CA ARG A 398 21.87 -24.29 5.68
C ARG A 398 21.48 -22.82 5.84
N LEU A 399 22.30 -22.03 6.52
CA LEU A 399 22.13 -20.58 6.61
C LEU A 399 22.33 -19.90 5.25
N ALA A 400 23.24 -20.42 4.43
CA ALA A 400 23.41 -19.96 3.05
C ALA A 400 22.21 -20.36 2.17
N GLU A 401 21.72 -21.60 2.27
CA GLU A 401 20.50 -22.05 1.59
C GLU A 401 19.29 -21.21 1.98
N TYR A 402 19.14 -20.89 3.27
CA TYR A 402 18.13 -19.96 3.76
C TYR A 402 18.29 -18.58 3.11
N ALA A 403 19.51 -18.02 3.10
CA ALA A 403 19.76 -16.69 2.54
C ALA A 403 19.37 -16.64 1.05
N GLU A 404 19.75 -17.66 0.27
CA GLU A 404 19.38 -17.76 -1.15
C GLU A 404 17.86 -17.85 -1.36
N ALA A 405 17.14 -18.56 -0.49
CA ALA A 405 15.69 -18.64 -0.55
C ALA A 405 15.01 -17.31 -0.13
N ALA A 406 15.62 -16.57 0.80
CA ALA A 406 15.04 -15.38 1.41
C ALA A 406 15.28 -14.10 0.61
N MET A 407 16.49 -13.91 0.08
CA MET A 407 16.89 -12.64 -0.55
C MET A 407 15.96 -12.27 -1.71
N GLU A 408 15.52 -11.03 -1.71
CA GLU A 408 14.75 -10.42 -2.78
C GLU A 408 14.88 -8.91 -2.66
N GLU A 409 15.28 -8.28 -3.77
CA GLU A 409 15.34 -6.83 -3.85
C GLU A 409 14.01 -6.24 -3.38
N PHE A 410 14.09 -5.30 -2.45
CA PHE A 410 12.96 -4.60 -1.87
C PHE A 410 11.93 -5.42 -1.07
N ALA A 411 12.25 -6.66 -0.70
CA ALA A 411 11.57 -7.33 0.40
C ALA A 411 12.19 -6.87 1.73
N TRP A 412 11.37 -6.83 2.78
CA TRP A 412 11.74 -6.28 4.08
C TRP A 412 11.29 -7.20 5.21
N TYR A 413 12.17 -7.53 6.15
CA TYR A 413 11.71 -8.12 7.40
C TYR A 413 10.75 -7.17 8.13
N MET A 414 9.76 -7.75 8.79
CA MET A 414 8.79 -7.03 9.63
C MET A 414 9.14 -7.12 11.12
N ASP A 415 10.44 -7.16 11.45
CA ASP A 415 10.97 -7.31 12.81
C ASP A 415 11.23 -5.96 13.51
N VAL A 416 11.21 -4.86 12.75
CA VAL A 416 11.31 -3.47 13.21
C VAL A 416 10.19 -2.63 12.59
N GLU A 417 9.95 -1.44 13.15
CA GLU A 417 9.07 -0.46 12.50
C GLU A 417 9.66 -0.05 11.14
N PRO A 418 8.84 0.17 10.10
CA PRO A 418 9.33 0.53 8.78
C PRO A 418 10.13 1.85 8.79
N ASP A 419 11.45 1.73 8.72
CA ASP A 419 12.40 2.84 8.54
C ASP A 419 13.69 2.34 7.86
N GLU A 420 14.72 3.19 7.80
CA GLU A 420 16.04 2.86 7.23
C GLU A 420 16.77 1.69 7.93
N LYS A 421 16.27 1.20 9.06
CA LYS A 421 16.81 0.03 9.78
C LYS A 421 16.09 -1.26 9.40
N SER A 422 15.09 -1.19 8.53
CA SER A 422 14.51 -2.37 7.89
C SER A 422 15.61 -3.08 7.12
N ALA A 423 15.63 -4.41 7.24
CA ALA A 423 16.65 -5.24 6.61
C ALA A 423 16.01 -6.16 5.56
N MET A 424 16.69 -6.38 4.45
CA MET A 424 16.29 -7.38 3.47
C MET A 424 16.27 -8.78 4.10
N PRO A 425 15.27 -9.63 3.79
CA PRO A 425 15.33 -11.02 4.15
C PRO A 425 16.64 -11.68 3.70
N GLY A 426 17.30 -12.39 4.62
CA GLY A 426 18.67 -12.91 4.46
C GLY A 426 19.78 -12.14 5.18
N THR A 427 19.61 -10.83 5.50
CA THR A 427 20.68 -9.97 6.04
C THR A 427 21.48 -10.60 7.18
N TYR A 428 20.80 -11.04 8.25
CA TYR A 428 21.47 -11.57 9.44
C TYR A 428 22.26 -12.87 9.16
N ALA A 429 21.75 -13.74 8.30
CA ALA A 429 22.43 -14.96 7.91
C ALA A 429 23.69 -14.64 7.08
N VAL A 430 23.55 -13.81 6.05
CA VAL A 430 24.66 -13.39 5.18
C VAL A 430 25.75 -12.67 5.97
N PHE A 431 25.36 -11.70 6.79
CA PHE A 431 26.30 -10.93 7.60
C PHE A 431 27.09 -11.84 8.53
N GLY A 432 26.42 -12.72 9.26
CA GLY A 432 27.08 -13.67 10.14
C GLY A 432 28.03 -14.60 9.39
N LEU A 433 27.56 -15.23 8.31
CA LEU A 433 28.40 -16.11 7.49
C LEU A 433 29.67 -15.41 7.01
N GLY A 434 29.53 -14.19 6.48
CA GLY A 434 30.66 -13.37 6.04
C GLY A 434 31.59 -12.93 7.16
N LEU A 435 31.14 -12.83 8.42
CA LEU A 435 32.02 -12.56 9.55
C LEU A 435 32.77 -13.81 10.04
N TYR A 436 32.18 -15.00 9.90
CA TYR A 436 32.76 -16.23 10.43
C TYR A 436 33.57 -17.05 9.42
N SER A 437 33.37 -16.88 8.11
CA SER A 437 34.10 -17.65 7.10
C SER A 437 34.19 -16.94 5.74
N ASP A 438 35.38 -16.98 5.17
CA ASP A 438 35.71 -16.48 3.83
C ASP A 438 35.00 -17.22 2.68
N ALA A 439 34.65 -18.49 2.88
CA ALA A 439 33.91 -19.31 1.93
C ALA A 439 32.57 -18.67 1.48
N TYR A 440 32.03 -17.73 2.26
CA TYR A 440 30.76 -17.07 1.99
C TYR A 440 30.89 -15.63 1.46
N PHE A 441 32.09 -15.12 1.19
CA PHE A 441 32.24 -13.80 0.57
C PHE A 441 31.49 -13.65 -0.77
N PRO A 442 31.43 -14.66 -1.66
CA PRO A 442 30.61 -14.55 -2.86
C PRO A 442 29.12 -14.33 -2.55
N LEU A 443 28.59 -14.91 -1.46
CA LEU A 443 27.21 -14.69 -1.02
C LEU A 443 27.03 -13.27 -0.47
N VAL A 444 28.02 -12.75 0.28
CA VAL A 444 28.04 -11.35 0.74
C VAL A 444 27.98 -10.40 -0.46
N CYS A 445 28.77 -10.63 -1.51
CA CYS A 445 28.77 -9.78 -2.68
C CYS A 445 27.41 -9.77 -3.39
N ARG A 446 26.81 -10.95 -3.63
CA ARG A 446 25.46 -11.06 -4.21
C ARG A 446 24.41 -10.36 -3.36
N TYR A 447 24.49 -10.49 -2.04
CA TYR A 447 23.61 -9.77 -1.13
C TYR A 447 23.74 -8.26 -1.32
N MET A 448 24.96 -7.71 -1.36
CA MET A 448 25.19 -6.27 -1.49
C MET A 448 24.69 -5.71 -2.82
N GLU A 449 24.72 -6.49 -3.90
CA GLU A 449 24.15 -6.13 -5.20
C GLU A 449 22.62 -6.01 -5.18
N LEU A 450 21.93 -6.68 -4.25
CA LEU A 450 20.47 -6.63 -4.10
C LEU A 450 19.99 -5.57 -3.09
N VAL A 451 20.92 -4.91 -2.38
CA VAL A 451 20.55 -3.93 -1.36
C VAL A 451 19.98 -2.67 -2.00
N ASP A 452 18.81 -2.27 -1.50
CA ASP A 452 18.24 -0.95 -1.75
C ASP A 452 19.01 0.12 -0.95
N THR A 453 20.09 0.64 -1.53
CA THR A 453 20.99 1.60 -0.87
C THR A 453 20.36 2.95 -0.57
N GLU A 454 19.20 3.26 -1.14
CA GLU A 454 18.45 4.49 -0.86
C GLU A 454 17.67 4.35 0.46
N HIS A 455 17.11 3.17 0.70
CA HIS A 455 16.18 2.95 1.83
C HIS A 455 16.75 2.07 2.96
N GLN A 456 17.99 1.53 2.84
CA GLN A 456 18.64 0.72 3.87
C GLN A 456 19.89 1.37 4.44
N SER A 457 20.06 1.24 5.76
CA SER A 457 21.27 1.66 6.49
C SER A 457 21.89 0.54 7.34
N VAL A 458 21.31 -0.67 7.35
CA VAL A 458 21.78 -1.79 8.18
C VAL A 458 23.18 -2.29 7.79
N GLN A 459 23.58 -2.05 6.54
CA GLN A 459 24.87 -2.38 5.94
C GLN A 459 25.98 -1.43 6.40
N ASP A 460 25.65 -0.21 6.83
CA ASP A 460 26.64 0.83 7.16
C ASP A 460 27.61 0.39 8.25
N GLY A 461 27.08 -0.30 9.27
CA GLY A 461 27.88 -0.85 10.37
C GLY A 461 28.62 -2.14 10.00
N TYR A 462 28.23 -2.81 8.92
CA TYR A 462 28.78 -4.10 8.54
C TYR A 462 30.24 -4.00 8.08
N ALA A 463 30.58 -2.93 7.34
CA ALA A 463 31.95 -2.71 6.87
C ALA A 463 32.96 -2.64 8.03
N GLU A 464 32.63 -1.97 9.13
CA GLU A 464 33.50 -1.93 10.31
C GLU A 464 33.67 -3.32 10.93
N ALA A 465 32.57 -4.06 11.11
CA ALA A 465 32.60 -5.41 11.67
C ALA A 465 33.39 -6.40 10.80
N PHE A 466 33.27 -6.28 9.47
CA PHE A 466 34.00 -7.10 8.51
C PHE A 466 35.51 -6.87 8.62
N MET A 467 35.94 -5.60 8.77
CA MET A 467 37.35 -5.26 8.98
C MET A 467 37.88 -5.71 10.34
N GLU A 468 37.06 -5.62 11.39
CA GLU A 468 37.42 -6.14 12.71
C GLU A 468 37.60 -7.67 12.70
N ALA A 469 36.85 -8.40 11.86
CA ALA A 469 36.92 -9.86 11.77
C ALA A 469 38.08 -10.39 10.92
N HIS A 470 38.33 -9.79 9.75
CA HIS A 470 39.27 -10.33 8.75
C HIS A 470 40.54 -9.50 8.56
N GLY A 471 40.54 -8.24 9.02
CA GLY A 471 41.55 -7.26 8.61
C GLY A 471 41.43 -6.92 7.12
N LEU A 472 42.37 -6.12 6.62
CA LEU A 472 42.40 -5.71 5.21
C LEU A 472 43.61 -6.35 4.51
N SER A 473 43.35 -7.03 3.39
CA SER A 473 44.37 -7.57 2.49
C SER A 473 43.94 -7.38 1.03
N ALA A 474 44.88 -7.51 0.09
CA ALA A 474 44.61 -7.33 -1.33
C ALA A 474 43.56 -8.32 -1.87
N ASP A 475 43.61 -9.58 -1.42
CA ASP A 475 42.69 -10.64 -1.84
C ASP A 475 41.23 -10.38 -1.40
N LEU A 476 41.03 -9.59 -0.33
CA LEU A 476 39.70 -9.24 0.17
C LEU A 476 39.09 -8.04 -0.55
N MET A 477 39.85 -7.35 -1.41
CA MET A 477 39.41 -6.10 -2.02
C MET A 477 38.07 -6.19 -2.77
N PRO A 478 37.79 -7.26 -3.56
CA PRO A 478 36.48 -7.39 -4.22
C PRO A 478 35.32 -7.40 -3.22
N ALA A 479 35.44 -8.16 -2.13
CA ALA A 479 34.41 -8.23 -1.09
C ALA A 479 34.28 -6.87 -0.35
N VAL A 480 35.40 -6.22 -0.04
CA VAL A 480 35.41 -4.91 0.61
C VAL A 480 34.72 -3.85 -0.25
N VAL A 481 35.06 -3.75 -1.53
CA VAL A 481 34.43 -2.80 -2.46
C VAL A 481 32.93 -3.07 -2.57
N SER A 482 32.52 -4.34 -2.68
CA SER A 482 31.11 -4.73 -2.71
C SER A 482 30.36 -4.31 -1.42
N ILE A 483 30.94 -4.57 -0.24
CA ILE A 483 30.39 -4.16 1.05
C ILE A 483 30.25 -2.63 1.15
N LEU A 484 31.23 -1.88 0.65
CA LEU A 484 31.17 -0.43 0.66
C LEU A 484 30.04 0.07 -0.24
N LEU A 485 29.93 -0.46 -1.46
CA LEU A 485 28.88 -0.10 -2.42
C LEU A 485 27.47 -0.43 -1.92
N GLY A 486 27.30 -1.50 -1.13
CA GLY A 486 26.02 -1.86 -0.52
C GLY A 486 25.61 -1.01 0.69
N GLY A 487 26.41 0.00 1.08
CA GLY A 487 26.04 0.93 2.16
C GLY A 487 25.03 1.98 1.72
N ASN A 488 24.39 2.65 2.69
CA ASN A 488 23.47 3.74 2.40
C ASN A 488 24.16 4.86 1.62
N GLN A 489 23.46 5.56 0.73
CA GLN A 489 24.04 6.70 -0.01
C GLN A 489 24.62 7.80 0.89
N SER A 490 24.11 7.93 2.12
CA SER A 490 24.58 8.88 3.15
C SER A 490 25.57 8.25 4.16
N ALA A 491 26.04 7.03 3.92
CA ALA A 491 26.94 6.32 4.83
C ALA A 491 28.28 7.06 5.00
N LYS A 492 28.76 7.11 6.24
CA LYS A 492 30.00 7.81 6.59
C LYS A 492 31.24 6.97 6.26
N PRO A 493 32.43 7.59 6.20
CA PRO A 493 33.68 6.86 6.03
C PRO A 493 33.92 5.81 7.12
N VAL A 494 34.46 4.66 6.72
CA VAL A 494 34.73 3.50 7.59
C VAL A 494 36.04 3.73 8.32
N LYS A 495 35.99 3.84 9.66
CA LYS A 495 37.16 4.28 10.45
C LYS A 495 38.29 3.27 10.51
N SER A 496 37.99 1.97 10.44
CA SER A 496 38.96 0.88 10.52
C SER A 496 39.66 0.60 9.18
N MET A 497 39.31 1.31 8.11
CA MET A 497 39.82 1.07 6.77
C MET A 497 41.07 1.92 6.49
N GLU A 498 42.23 1.28 6.37
CA GLU A 498 43.49 1.97 6.08
C GLU A 498 44.24 1.34 4.90
N ILE A 499 44.23 2.02 3.74
CA ILE A 499 45.08 1.67 2.59
C ILE A 499 46.51 2.17 2.85
N ASN A 500 47.36 1.37 3.51
CA ASN A 500 48.65 1.81 4.06
C ASN A 500 49.89 1.32 3.29
N CYS A 501 49.72 0.51 2.25
CA CYS A 501 50.81 0.02 1.41
C CYS A 501 50.42 0.04 -0.08
N SER A 502 51.43 0.01 -0.96
CA SER A 502 51.23 0.08 -2.41
C SER A 502 50.35 -1.05 -2.93
N GLU A 503 50.52 -2.25 -2.39
CA GLU A 503 49.76 -3.45 -2.78
C GLU A 503 48.26 -3.28 -2.57
N LEU A 504 47.83 -2.75 -1.41
CA LEU A 504 46.42 -2.46 -1.13
C LEU A 504 45.88 -1.35 -2.05
N ALA A 505 46.70 -0.33 -2.33
CA ALA A 505 46.31 0.76 -3.22
C ALA A 505 46.15 0.28 -4.67
N ASP A 506 47.04 -0.61 -5.13
CA ASP A 506 46.97 -1.25 -6.45
C ASP A 506 45.74 -2.16 -6.56
N ALA A 507 45.48 -3.00 -5.56
CA ALA A 507 44.30 -3.86 -5.53
C ALA A 507 43.00 -3.04 -5.58
N LEU A 508 42.92 -1.97 -4.80
CA LEU A 508 41.77 -1.05 -4.81
C LEU A 508 41.59 -0.38 -6.18
N PHE A 509 42.69 0.05 -6.79
CA PHE A 509 42.65 0.67 -8.12
C PHE A 509 42.11 -0.31 -9.17
N GLN A 510 42.62 -1.54 -9.19
CA GLN A 510 42.19 -2.58 -10.12
C GLN A 510 40.69 -2.91 -9.97
N GLU A 511 40.22 -3.09 -8.73
CA GLU A 511 38.80 -3.40 -8.49
C GLU A 511 37.88 -2.24 -8.90
N LEU A 512 38.32 -1.00 -8.71
CA LEU A 512 37.54 0.20 -9.07
C LEU A 512 37.58 0.52 -10.58
N GLU A 513 38.56 0.02 -11.32
CA GLU A 513 38.70 0.28 -12.76
C GLU A 513 37.45 -0.17 -13.55
N ALA A 514 36.81 -1.25 -13.12
CA ALA A 514 35.59 -1.77 -13.74
C ALA A 514 34.28 -1.11 -13.25
N LYS A 515 34.31 -0.17 -12.30
CA LYS A 515 33.12 0.47 -11.72
C LYS A 515 32.76 1.78 -12.42
N GLU A 516 31.51 2.19 -12.30
CA GLU A 516 31.05 3.49 -12.81
C GLU A 516 31.66 4.67 -12.04
N ASP A 517 31.73 5.85 -12.65
CA ASP A 517 32.35 7.05 -12.05
C ASP A 517 31.80 7.36 -10.64
N TYR A 518 30.47 7.31 -10.48
CA TYR A 518 29.82 7.60 -9.20
C TYR A 518 30.12 6.51 -8.13
N GLN A 519 30.29 5.25 -8.56
CA GLN A 519 30.63 4.15 -7.66
C GLN A 519 32.07 4.27 -7.16
N ARG A 520 33.01 4.59 -8.06
CA ARG A 520 34.41 4.87 -7.72
C ARG A 520 34.49 5.99 -6.69
N GLU A 521 33.83 7.11 -6.98
CA GLU A 521 33.82 8.27 -6.12
C GLU A 521 33.22 7.95 -4.73
N TYR A 522 32.11 7.23 -4.69
CA TYR A 522 31.47 6.82 -3.44
C TYR A 522 32.36 5.90 -2.60
N VAL A 523 32.98 4.87 -3.19
CA VAL A 523 33.89 3.97 -2.48
C VAL A 523 35.10 4.74 -1.94
N LEU A 524 35.72 5.60 -2.77
CA LEU A 524 36.84 6.42 -2.34
C LEU A 524 36.46 7.38 -1.20
N TYR A 525 35.25 7.94 -1.24
CA TYR A 525 34.72 8.72 -0.13
C TYR A 525 34.60 7.88 1.14
N ARG A 526 34.05 6.66 1.04
CA ARG A 526 33.89 5.76 2.19
C ARG A 526 35.23 5.32 2.81
N ILE A 527 36.31 5.30 2.04
CA ILE A 527 37.66 4.95 2.53
C ILE A 527 38.40 6.19 3.07
N PHE A 528 38.50 7.25 2.27
CA PHE A 528 39.39 8.39 2.55
C PHE A 528 38.67 9.64 3.09
N GLY A 529 37.34 9.67 3.05
CA GLY A 529 36.54 10.85 3.32
C GLY A 529 36.54 11.83 2.14
N SER A 530 36.80 13.11 2.37
CA SER A 530 36.77 14.10 1.28
C SER A 530 38.01 14.00 0.37
N ARG A 531 37.87 14.42 -0.89
CA ARG A 531 38.98 14.62 -1.84
C ARG A 531 40.17 15.36 -1.23
N SER A 532 39.88 16.40 -0.45
CA SER A 532 40.91 17.20 0.24
C SER A 532 41.73 16.40 1.26
N LYS A 533 41.12 15.43 1.96
CA LYS A 533 41.83 14.55 2.90
C LYS A 533 42.77 13.60 2.17
N LEU A 534 42.31 13.00 1.07
CA LEU A 534 43.16 12.14 0.23
C LEU A 534 44.33 12.95 -0.38
N ALA A 535 44.07 14.15 -0.91
CA ALA A 535 45.13 15.02 -1.44
C ALA A 535 46.17 15.43 -0.40
N GLN A 536 45.76 15.67 0.86
CA GLN A 536 46.69 15.92 1.95
C GLN A 536 47.51 14.68 2.32
N ARG A 537 46.91 13.49 2.24
CA ARG A 537 47.60 12.23 2.48
C ARG A 537 48.66 11.97 1.42
N VAL A 538 48.30 12.07 0.13
CA VAL A 538 49.23 11.93 -1.00
C VAL A 538 50.51 12.75 -0.81
N LYS A 539 50.39 14.00 -0.34
CA LYS A 539 51.55 14.89 -0.10
C LYS A 539 52.52 14.40 0.98
N LYS A 540 52.09 13.49 1.86
CA LYS A 540 52.85 12.96 3.00
C LYS A 540 53.44 11.58 2.75
N GLU A 541 52.99 10.90 1.70
CA GLU A 541 53.44 9.54 1.36
C GLU A 541 54.57 9.60 0.33
N GLU A 542 55.41 8.58 0.31
CA GLU A 542 56.50 8.41 -0.67
C GLU A 542 56.14 7.35 -1.73
N PRO A 543 56.76 7.37 -2.92
CA PRO A 543 56.59 6.30 -3.92
C PRO A 543 57.01 4.93 -3.37
N PRO A 544 56.34 3.83 -3.76
CA PRO A 544 55.31 3.72 -4.80
C PRO A 544 53.88 4.00 -4.34
N LEU A 545 53.62 4.05 -3.02
CA LEU A 545 52.28 4.26 -2.47
C LEU A 545 51.70 5.61 -2.90
N LYS A 546 52.52 6.67 -2.89
CA LYS A 546 52.13 8.01 -3.37
C LYS A 546 51.51 7.96 -4.77
N ASP A 547 52.19 7.32 -5.72
CA ASP A 547 51.80 7.30 -7.13
C ASP A 547 50.45 6.59 -7.33
N ASN A 548 50.19 5.55 -6.55
CA ASN A 548 48.91 4.84 -6.59
C ASN A 548 47.77 5.64 -5.95
N LEU A 549 48.03 6.32 -4.83
CA LEU A 549 47.05 7.21 -4.23
C LEU A 549 46.74 8.42 -5.14
N GLU A 550 47.69 8.91 -5.94
CA GLU A 550 47.46 9.94 -6.95
C GLU A 550 46.50 9.49 -8.05
N LYS A 551 46.62 8.24 -8.52
CA LYS A 551 45.67 7.65 -9.49
C LYS A 551 44.25 7.59 -8.91
N LEU A 552 44.10 7.10 -7.68
CA LEU A 552 42.81 7.04 -7.00
C LEU A 552 42.24 8.44 -6.76
N LEU A 553 43.07 9.41 -6.38
CA LEU A 553 42.66 10.80 -6.21
C LEU A 553 42.08 11.35 -7.52
N ALA A 554 42.60 11.00 -8.69
CA ALA A 554 42.07 11.49 -9.96
C ALA A 554 40.57 11.14 -10.21
N TRP A 555 40.03 10.13 -9.53
CA TRP A 555 38.63 9.70 -9.66
C TRP A 555 37.64 10.39 -8.71
N MET A 556 38.09 11.11 -7.68
CA MET A 556 37.18 11.90 -6.83
C MET A 556 36.94 13.27 -7.43
N ARG A 557 35.69 13.78 -7.52
CA ARG A 557 35.43 15.10 -8.11
C ARG A 557 35.37 16.22 -7.07
#